data_AF-A0A0P7IWV8-F1
#
_entry.id   AF-A0A0P7IWV8-F1
#
_cell.length_a   1.000
_cell.length_b   1.000
_cell.length_c   1.000
_cell.angle_alpha   90.00
_cell.angle_beta   90.00
_cell.angle_gamma   90.00
#
_symmetry.space_group_name_H-M   'P 1'
#
loop_
_entity.id
_entity.type
_entity.pdbx_description
1 polymer ?
#
loop_
_entity_poly.entity_id
_entity_poly.type
_entity_poly.pdbx_seq_one_letter_code
_entity_poly.pdbx_strand_id
1 'polypeptide(L)'
;MNMHHPAISLPYWFQLNRVEHYWFKANGKRFAYAYIRKNACTAFKTLICETSKRADFVETGLRPMRFMNKYHRIKTRRQLDQCHTRLFVYRDPYGRLVSAYLNKFVARKGHEDIFQRYQSATG
;
A
#
# COMPACT_ATOMS: atom_id res chain seq x y z
N MET A 1 -11.17 -38.87 22.82
CA MET A 1 -11.85 -37.57 22.64
C MET A 1 -10.75 -36.50 22.59
N ASN A 2 -10.22 -36.20 21.40
CA ASN A 2 -9.22 -35.15 21.18
C ASN A 2 -9.75 -34.25 20.07
N MET A 3 -10.03 -33.01 20.42
CA MET A 3 -10.59 -32.00 19.53
C MET A 3 -9.51 -31.52 18.55
N HIS A 4 -9.56 -32.01 17.32
CA HIS A 4 -8.88 -31.36 16.20
C HIS A 4 -9.59 -30.02 15.93
N HIS A 5 -8.98 -28.92 16.35
CA HIS A 5 -9.33 -27.61 15.82
C HIS A 5 -8.99 -27.60 14.32
N PRO A 6 -9.95 -27.37 13.41
CA PRO A 6 -9.61 -27.18 12.00
C PRO A 6 -8.96 -25.81 11.88
N ALA A 7 -7.70 -25.79 11.45
CA ALA A 7 -7.09 -24.57 10.94
C ALA A 7 -7.93 -24.12 9.74
N ILE A 8 -8.67 -23.03 9.90
CA ILE A 8 -9.46 -22.43 8.83
C ILE A 8 -8.46 -21.93 7.78
N SER A 9 -8.16 -22.75 6.78
CA SER A 9 -7.43 -22.34 5.60
C SER A 9 -8.35 -21.42 4.80
N LEU A 10 -8.21 -20.11 5.01
CA LEU A 10 -8.93 -19.12 4.22
C LEU A 10 -8.57 -19.33 2.73
N PRO A 11 -9.54 -19.35 1.82
CA PRO A 11 -9.28 -19.53 0.40
C PRO A 11 -8.32 -18.43 -0.13
N TYR A 12 -7.44 -18.78 -1.07
CA TYR A 12 -6.43 -17.87 -1.64
C TYR A 12 -7.02 -16.55 -2.18
N TRP A 13 -8.28 -16.57 -2.63
CA TRP A 13 -9.00 -15.38 -3.09
C TRP A 13 -9.50 -14.45 -1.97
N PHE A 14 -9.58 -14.91 -0.71
CA PHE A 14 -9.89 -14.08 0.45
C PHE A 14 -8.71 -13.17 0.85
N GLN A 15 -7.48 -13.48 0.42
CA GLN A 15 -6.28 -12.66 0.66
C GLN A 15 -6.01 -11.61 -0.43
N LEU A 16 -6.61 -11.74 -1.61
CA LEU A 16 -6.36 -10.84 -2.75
C LEU A 16 -7.07 -9.48 -2.66
N ASN A 17 -7.98 -9.28 -1.70
CA ASN A 17 -8.79 -8.06 -1.58
C ASN A 17 -8.17 -6.91 -0.75
N ARG A 18 -6.92 -7.02 -0.29
CA ARG A 18 -6.32 -5.96 0.58
C ARG A 18 -5.01 -5.37 0.12
N VAL A 19 -4.33 -5.94 -0.86
CA VAL A 19 -3.04 -5.41 -1.34
C VAL A 19 -3.30 -4.66 -2.64
N GLU A 20 -3.23 -3.33 -2.58
CA GLU A 20 -3.30 -2.53 -3.79
C GLU A 20 -2.02 -2.74 -4.60
N HIS A 21 -2.16 -2.95 -5.91
CA HIS A 21 -1.04 -3.07 -6.82
C HIS A 21 -1.01 -1.85 -7.73
N TYR A 22 0.18 -1.33 -8.01
CA TYR A 22 0.36 -0.19 -8.90
C TYR A 22 1.33 -0.52 -10.01
N TRP A 23 1.24 0.20 -11.11
CA TRP A 23 2.23 0.15 -12.17
C TRP A 23 2.95 1.49 -12.32
N PHE A 24 4.15 1.45 -12.88
CA PHE A 24 4.87 2.62 -13.38
C PHE A 24 5.69 2.24 -14.61
N LYS A 25 6.24 3.23 -15.31
CA LYS A 25 7.14 3.02 -16.44
C LYS A 25 8.54 3.52 -16.13
N ALA A 26 9.55 2.73 -16.46
CA ALA A 26 10.95 3.12 -16.44
C ALA A 26 11.63 2.53 -17.67
N ASN A 27 12.44 3.32 -18.38
CA ASN A 27 13.14 2.89 -19.60
C ASN A 27 12.22 2.19 -20.61
N GLY A 28 11.03 2.75 -20.84
CA GLY A 28 10.01 2.20 -21.75
C GLY A 28 9.29 0.93 -21.25
N LYS A 29 9.78 0.27 -20.19
CA LYS A 29 9.20 -0.95 -19.63
C LYS A 29 8.20 -0.62 -18.53
N ARG A 30 7.15 -1.45 -18.44
CA ARG A 30 6.12 -1.34 -17.39
C ARG A 30 6.44 -2.29 -16.25
N PHE A 31 6.43 -1.78 -15.02
CA PHE A 31 6.68 -2.55 -13.81
C PHE A 31 5.39 -2.60 -12.98
N ALA A 32 5.12 -3.74 -12.36
CA ALA A 32 4.10 -3.86 -11.32
C ALA A 32 4.77 -3.79 -9.96
N TYR A 33 4.14 -3.13 -9.00
CA TYR A 33 4.60 -3.00 -7.62
C TYR A 33 3.47 -3.40 -6.66
N ALA A 34 3.76 -4.34 -5.77
CA ALA A 34 2.86 -4.69 -4.67
C ALA A 34 2.98 -3.67 -3.54
N TYR A 35 1.95 -2.83 -3.37
CA TYR A 35 1.98 -1.81 -2.34
C TYR A 35 1.68 -2.40 -0.97
N ILE A 36 2.72 -2.43 -0.13
CA ILE A 36 2.62 -2.82 1.26
C ILE A 36 3.04 -1.63 2.11
N ARG A 37 2.14 -1.22 3.01
CA ARG A 37 2.40 -0.11 3.93
C ARG A 37 3.68 -0.40 4.74
N LYS A 38 4.52 0.63 4.87
CA LYS A 38 5.80 0.62 5.62
C LYS A 38 6.92 -0.24 5.02
N ASN A 39 6.76 -0.72 3.78
CA ASN A 39 7.82 -1.38 2.99
C ASN A 39 8.31 -0.45 1.87
N ALA A 40 9.06 0.60 2.22
CA ALA A 40 9.53 1.61 1.26
C ALA A 40 8.42 2.31 0.45
N CYS A 41 7.17 2.26 0.92
CA CYS A 41 6.02 2.75 0.17
C CYS A 41 6.09 4.25 -0.15
N THR A 42 6.79 5.07 0.63
CA THR A 42 6.98 6.49 0.31
C THR A 42 7.84 6.68 -0.94
N ALA A 43 8.97 5.98 -1.03
CA ALA A 43 9.86 6.05 -2.19
C ALA A 43 9.13 5.61 -3.47
N PHE A 44 8.40 4.49 -3.41
CA PHE A 44 7.64 4.02 -4.58
C PHE A 44 6.48 4.95 -4.96
N LYS A 45 5.80 5.58 -4.00
CA LYS A 45 4.78 6.60 -4.33
C LYS A 45 5.41 7.76 -5.11
N THR A 46 6.53 8.28 -4.62
CA THR A 46 7.28 9.35 -5.29
C THR A 46 7.69 8.92 -6.70
N LEU A 47 8.34 7.76 -6.83
CA LEU A 47 8.75 7.20 -8.13
C LEU A 47 7.58 7.07 -9.11
N ILE A 48 6.44 6.50 -8.68
CA ILE A 48 5.27 6.30 -9.54
C ILE A 48 4.70 7.65 -9.99
N CYS A 49 4.63 8.63 -9.09
CA CYS A 49 4.15 9.97 -9.43
C CYS A 49 5.09 10.69 -10.39
N GLU A 50 6.40 10.68 -10.14
CA GLU A 50 7.41 11.38 -10.95
C GLU A 50 7.59 10.76 -12.34
N THR A 51 7.49 9.44 -12.45
CA THR A 51 7.57 8.74 -13.75
C THR A 51 6.29 8.80 -14.56
N SER A 52 5.22 9.40 -14.01
CA SER A 52 3.94 9.51 -14.68
C SER A 52 3.93 10.66 -15.68
N LYS A 53 3.67 10.36 -16.96
CA LYS A 53 3.47 11.37 -18.02
C LYS A 53 2.14 12.15 -17.93
N ARG A 54 1.45 12.12 -16.79
CA ARG A 54 0.14 12.79 -16.62
C ARG A 54 0.36 14.17 -16.02
N ALA A 55 0.04 15.22 -16.78
CA ALA A 55 0.14 16.63 -16.35
C ALA A 55 -0.64 16.91 -15.06
N ASP A 56 -1.72 16.15 -14.85
CA ASP A 56 -2.60 16.25 -13.70
C ASP A 56 -1.86 16.19 -12.36
N PHE A 57 -0.74 15.49 -12.23
CA PHE A 57 -0.07 15.39 -10.93
C PHE A 57 0.45 16.75 -10.44
N VAL A 58 0.98 17.58 -11.35
CA VAL A 58 1.51 18.91 -11.03
C VAL A 58 0.37 19.93 -10.99
N GLU A 59 -0.60 19.84 -11.90
CA GLU A 59 -1.68 20.82 -12.03
C GLU A 59 -2.83 20.65 -11.03
N THR A 60 -3.14 19.43 -10.59
CA THR A 60 -4.39 19.18 -9.81
C THR A 60 -4.21 19.16 -8.30
N GLY A 61 -2.97 19.26 -7.78
CA GLY A 61 -2.70 19.17 -6.34
C GLY A 61 -3.21 17.88 -5.68
N LEU A 62 -3.49 16.83 -6.47
CA LEU A 62 -4.04 15.58 -5.97
C LEU A 62 -3.05 14.94 -5.00
N ARG A 63 -3.54 14.57 -3.80
CA ARG A 63 -2.76 13.77 -2.84
C ARG A 63 -2.22 12.52 -3.58
N PRO A 64 -0.92 12.17 -3.42
CA PRO A 64 -0.26 11.11 -4.21
C PRO A 64 -1.05 9.80 -4.28
N MET A 65 -1.73 9.46 -3.19
CA MET A 65 -2.49 8.23 -3.10
C MET A 65 -3.75 8.22 -3.99
N ARG A 66 -4.46 9.35 -4.06
CA ARG A 66 -5.62 9.51 -4.95
C ARG A 66 -5.20 9.47 -6.40
N PHE A 67 -4.11 10.15 -6.73
CA PHE A 67 -3.53 10.14 -8.08
C PHE A 67 -3.18 8.72 -8.54
N MET A 68 -2.42 7.98 -7.73
CA MET A 68 -2.06 6.60 -8.04
C MET A 68 -3.27 5.68 -8.16
N ASN A 69 -4.27 5.83 -7.29
CA ASN A 69 -5.50 5.03 -7.37
C ASN A 69 -6.29 5.28 -8.65
N LYS A 70 -6.29 6.53 -9.14
CA LYS A 70 -6.99 6.90 -10.37
C LYS A 70 -6.26 6.40 -11.63
N TYR A 71 -4.95 6.57 -11.70
CA TYR A 71 -4.20 6.40 -12.96
C TYR A 71 -3.28 5.18 -13.01
N HIS A 72 -2.76 4.75 -11.86
CA HIS A 72 -1.67 3.77 -11.77
C HIS A 72 -2.10 2.45 -11.12
N ARG A 73 -3.33 2.33 -10.63
CA ARG A 73 -3.82 1.10 -10.00
C ARG A 73 -3.98 -0.03 -11.01
N ILE A 74 -3.43 -1.19 -10.68
CA ILE A 74 -3.70 -2.47 -11.36
C ILE A 74 -4.98 -3.04 -10.77
N LYS A 75 -6.00 -3.22 -11.61
CA LYS A 75 -7.34 -3.70 -11.23
C LYS A 75 -7.62 -5.11 -11.72
N THR A 76 -6.90 -5.57 -12.74
CA THR A 76 -7.16 -6.87 -13.38
C THR A 76 -5.88 -7.67 -13.56
N ARG A 77 -6.01 -9.01 -13.63
CA ARG A 77 -4.89 -9.90 -13.92
C ARG A 77 -4.24 -9.59 -15.27
N ARG A 78 -5.04 -9.26 -16.30
CA ARG A 78 -4.53 -8.84 -17.61
C ARG A 78 -3.59 -7.64 -17.53
N GLN A 79 -3.89 -6.64 -16.70
CA GLN A 79 -3.00 -5.49 -16.51
C GLN A 79 -1.69 -5.88 -15.82
N LEU A 80 -1.74 -6.85 -14.91
CA LEU A 80 -0.55 -7.39 -14.25
C LEU A 80 0.33 -8.19 -15.22
N ASP A 81 -0.27 -8.95 -16.13
CA ASP A 81 0.45 -9.76 -17.13
C ASP A 81 1.11 -8.89 -18.23
N GLN A 82 0.61 -7.67 -18.45
CA GLN A 82 1.25 -6.67 -19.33
C GLN A 82 2.52 -6.03 -18.72
N CYS A 83 2.84 -6.30 -17.45
CA CYS A 83 4.02 -5.76 -16.81
C CYS A 83 5.23 -6.67 -17.08
N HIS A 84 6.33 -6.07 -17.52
CA HIS A 84 7.58 -6.77 -17.81
C HIS A 84 8.15 -7.43 -16.55
N THR A 85 8.03 -6.77 -15.40
CA THR A 85 8.54 -7.27 -14.12
C THR A 85 7.58 -6.92 -12.99
N ARG A 86 7.52 -7.79 -11.99
CA ARG A 86 6.73 -7.63 -10.78
C ARG A 86 7.67 -7.44 -9.60
N LEU A 87 7.49 -6.35 -8.88
CA LEU A 87 8.32 -5.91 -7.77
C LEU A 87 7.59 -6.15 -6.46
N PHE A 88 8.29 -6.80 -5.54
CA PHE A 88 7.88 -7.01 -4.17
C PHE A 88 9.01 -6.56 -3.27
N VAL A 89 8.73 -5.62 -2.37
CA VAL A 89 9.70 -5.17 -1.38
C VAL A 89 9.40 -5.89 -0.08
N TYR A 90 10.27 -6.86 0.23
CA TYR A 90 10.26 -7.52 1.52
C TYR A 90 10.89 -6.63 2.59
N ARG A 91 10.34 -6.67 3.79
CA ARG A 91 10.92 -6.08 4.98
C ARG A 91 10.61 -7.02 6.14
N ASP A 92 11.55 -7.12 7.06
CA ASP A 92 11.33 -7.82 8.33
C ASP A 92 10.02 -7.35 9.01
N PRO A 93 9.11 -8.27 9.38
CA PRO A 93 7.83 -7.93 9.97
C PRO A 93 7.94 -7.22 11.32
N TYR A 94 8.97 -7.51 12.13
CA TYR A 94 9.18 -6.85 13.42
C TYR A 94 9.54 -5.37 13.22
N GLY A 95 10.52 -5.08 12.35
CA GLY A 95 10.88 -3.72 11.98
C GLY A 95 9.71 -2.95 11.37
N ARG A 96 8.82 -3.65 10.64
CA ARG A 96 7.58 -3.07 10.12
C ARG A 96 6.60 -2.68 11.24
N LEU A 97 6.42 -3.55 12.22
CA LEU A 97 5.56 -3.30 13.39
C LEU A 97 6.07 -2.11 14.20
N VAL A 98 7.37 -2.09 14.53
CA VAL A 98 8.02 -1.00 15.26
C VAL A 98 7.85 0.32 14.50
N SER A 99 8.11 0.34 13.19
CA SER A 99 7.92 1.53 12.37
C SER A 99 6.47 2.01 12.33
N ALA A 100 5.49 1.10 12.30
CA ALA A 100 4.08 1.44 12.37
C ALA A 100 3.72 2.05 13.73
N TYR A 101 4.17 1.44 14.82
CA TYR A 101 3.95 1.92 16.18
C TYR A 101 4.51 3.33 16.38
N LEU A 102 5.79 3.54 16.07
CA LEU A 102 6.44 4.85 16.20
C LEU A 102 5.71 5.94 15.41
N ASN A 103 5.26 5.64 14.18
CA ASN A 103 4.56 6.63 13.37
C ASN A 103 3.17 6.99 13.89
N LYS A 104 2.42 6.00 14.40
CA LYS A 104 1.04 6.21 14.83
C LYS A 104 0.94 6.76 16.26
N PHE A 105 1.72 6.19 17.18
CA PHE A 105 1.54 6.44 18.61
C PHE A 105 2.54 7.44 19.19
N VAL A 106 3.80 7.40 18.73
CA VAL A 106 4.85 8.30 19.22
C VAL A 106 4.82 9.62 18.45
N ALA A 107 4.94 9.56 17.13
CA ALA A 107 4.95 10.76 16.28
C ALA A 107 3.55 11.38 16.08
N ARG A 108 2.48 10.66 16.47
CA ARG A 108 1.06 11.05 16.31
C ARG A 108 0.67 11.55 14.91
N LYS A 109 1.43 11.17 13.87
CA LYS A 109 1.23 11.69 12.50
C LYS A 109 0.11 10.93 11.81
N GLY A 110 -0.92 11.67 11.38
CA GLY A 110 -2.01 11.18 10.53
C GLY A 110 -3.06 10.34 11.25
N HIS A 111 -3.11 10.41 12.59
CA HIS A 111 -4.06 9.68 13.45
C HIS A 111 -4.48 10.51 14.67
N GLU A 112 -4.70 11.81 14.47
CA GLU A 112 -5.23 12.73 15.50
C GLU A 112 -6.59 12.26 16.02
N ASP A 113 -7.35 11.57 15.17
CA ASP A 113 -8.65 10.96 15.45
C ASP A 113 -8.60 9.87 16.52
N ILE A 114 -7.52 9.09 16.62
CA ILE A 114 -7.37 8.05 17.65
C ILE A 114 -7.27 8.70 19.03
N PHE A 115 -6.47 9.76 19.14
CA PHE A 115 -6.27 10.46 20.40
C PHE A 115 -7.48 11.32 20.77
N GLN A 116 -8.12 11.97 19.78
CA GLN A 116 -9.38 12.69 20.00
C GLN A 116 -10.49 11.74 20.48
N ARG A 117 -10.67 10.58 19.84
CA ARG A 117 -11.68 9.59 20.26
C ARG A 117 -11.38 8.98 21.62
N TYR A 118 -10.11 8.72 21.91
CA TYR A 118 -9.71 8.27 23.25
C TYR A 118 -10.07 9.32 24.29
N GLN A 119 -9.70 10.58 24.06
CA GLN A 119 -10.02 11.69 24.95
C GLN A 119 -11.53 11.85 25.13
N SER A 120 -12.31 11.87 24.04
CA SER A 120 -13.79 11.90 24.12
C SER A 120 -14.43 10.71 24.84
N ALA A 121 -13.76 9.55 24.91
CA ALA A 121 -14.25 8.36 25.61
C ALA A 121 -13.83 8.30 27.08
N THR A 122 -12.76 9.01 27.47
CA THR A 122 -12.18 8.95 28.82
C THR A 122 -12.22 10.27 29.59
N GLY A 123 -12.61 11.39 28.96
CA GLY A 123 -12.68 12.73 29.59
C GLY A 123 -12.52 13.87 28.60
#